data_AF-A0A1Y1MSK9-F1
#
_entry.id   AF-A0A1Y1MSK9-F1
#
_cell.length_a   1.000
_cell.length_b   1.000
_cell.length_c   1.000
_cell.angle_alpha   90.00
_cell.angle_beta   90.00
_cell.angle_gamma   90.00
#
_symmetry.space_group_name_H-M   'P 1'
#
loop_
_entity.id
_entity.type
_entity.pdbx_description
1 polymer ?
#
loop_
_entity_poly.entity_id
_entity_poly.type
_entity_poly.pdbx_seq_one_letter_code
_entity_poly.pdbx_strand_id
1 'polypeptide(L)'
;KKSGLARMDASISTKPKICRTCLEEKCDYFVLVTDAGHELSYKLSSCVPELNLSVARDAVVCVECTSMLESAYTFRLMCLDTEERIRMFTCRSQMQNCVELGDVVSVERRGVKKEVDKPMLDVFKTEE
;
A
#
# COMPACT_ATOMS: atom_id res chain seq x y z
N LYS A 1 11.28 67.78 -0.90
CA LYS A 1 9.88 67.59 -0.45
C LYS A 1 9.77 66.20 0.14
N LYS A 2 9.29 66.12 1.38
CA LYS A 2 9.34 64.95 2.27
C LYS A 2 8.39 63.84 1.79
N SER A 3 8.88 62.60 1.94
CA SER A 3 8.22 61.34 2.32
C SER A 3 6.68 61.26 2.34
N GLY A 4 6.16 60.14 1.82
CA GLY A 4 4.83 59.66 2.18
C GLY A 4 4.34 58.48 1.36
N LEU A 5 5.03 57.32 1.40
CA LEU A 5 4.39 56.07 0.99
C LEU A 5 3.74 55.48 2.25
N ALA A 6 2.43 55.73 2.37
CA ALA A 6 1.61 55.27 3.47
C ALA A 6 1.72 53.74 3.58
N ARG A 7 2.24 53.30 4.73
CA ARG A 7 2.17 51.90 5.16
C ARG A 7 0.71 51.58 5.38
N MET A 8 0.22 50.58 4.65
CA MET A 8 -1.14 50.08 4.80
C MET A 8 -1.11 49.12 5.98
N ASP A 9 -1.60 49.57 7.12
CA ASP A 9 -1.71 48.78 8.34
C ASP A 9 -2.74 47.67 8.12
N ALA A 10 -2.25 46.51 7.68
CA ALA A 10 -2.98 45.26 7.68
C ALA A 10 -3.19 44.82 9.14
N SER A 11 -4.24 45.36 9.75
CA SER A 11 -4.83 44.80 10.97
C SER A 11 -5.55 43.50 10.62
N ILE A 12 -4.79 42.51 10.14
CA ILE A 12 -5.23 41.12 10.05
C ILE A 12 -4.73 40.49 11.34
N SER A 13 -5.57 39.74 12.03
CA SER A 13 -5.13 38.86 13.12
C SER A 13 -4.19 37.80 12.52
N THR A 14 -2.91 38.12 12.34
CA THR A 14 -1.89 37.30 11.69
C THR A 14 -1.41 36.20 12.64
N LYS A 15 -2.29 35.26 12.95
CA LYS A 15 -1.83 33.97 13.47
C LYS A 15 -1.22 33.21 12.30
N PRO A 16 0.03 32.72 12.41
CA PRO A 16 0.64 31.92 11.37
C PRO A 16 -0.22 30.69 11.11
N LYS A 17 -0.54 30.41 9.84
CA LYS A 17 -1.22 29.18 9.43
C LYS A 17 -0.17 28.09 9.31
N ILE A 18 -0.27 27.08 10.16
CA ILE A 18 0.67 25.95 10.21
C ILE A 18 -0.02 24.74 9.58
N CYS A 19 0.66 24.08 8.63
CA CYS A 19 0.15 22.86 8.01
C CYS A 19 0.00 21.76 9.04
N ARG A 20 -1.15 21.08 9.10
CA ARG A 20 -1.38 20.01 10.07
C ARG A 20 -0.58 18.74 9.80
N THR A 21 -0.16 18.54 8.55
CA THR A 21 0.55 17.32 8.14
C THR A 21 2.06 17.46 8.28
N CYS A 22 2.67 18.52 7.74
CA CYS A 22 4.12 18.74 7.83
C CYS A 22 4.54 19.62 9.01
N LEU A 23 3.60 20.27 9.71
CA LEU A 23 3.87 21.19 10.83
C LEU A 23 4.73 22.41 10.47
N GLU A 24 4.87 22.70 9.17
CA GLU A 24 5.56 23.88 8.66
C GLU A 24 4.58 25.04 8.43
N GLU A 25 5.05 26.26 8.66
CA GLU A 25 4.40 27.48 8.20
C GLU A 25 4.67 27.64 6.70
N LYS A 26 3.59 27.75 5.91
CA LYS A 26 3.65 27.96 4.46
C LYS A 26 2.93 29.27 4.15
N CYS A 27 3.40 30.02 3.14
CA CYS A 27 2.96 31.40 3.02
C CYS A 27 1.49 31.57 2.59
N ASP A 28 0.92 30.78 1.65
CA ASP A 28 -0.46 31.09 1.19
C ASP A 28 -1.31 29.91 0.65
N TYR A 29 -0.77 28.70 0.51
CA TYR A 29 -1.46 27.62 -0.22
C TYR A 29 -2.04 26.55 0.72
N PHE A 30 -3.11 26.89 1.41
CA PHE A 30 -3.78 25.98 2.34
C PHE A 30 -5.16 25.56 1.85
N VAL A 31 -5.47 24.27 1.99
CA VAL A 31 -6.81 23.73 1.93
C VAL A 31 -7.36 23.68 3.35
N LEU A 32 -8.50 24.32 3.58
CA LEU A 32 -9.19 24.27 4.86
C LEU A 32 -9.95 22.95 4.98
N VAL A 33 -9.74 22.24 6.07
CA VAL A 33 -10.48 21.02 6.39
C VAL A 33 -11.78 21.45 7.08
N THR A 34 -12.76 21.86 6.28
CA THR A 34 -14.12 22.11 6.79
C THR A 34 -14.94 20.83 6.79
N ASP A 35 -16.11 20.88 7.42
CA ASP A 35 -17.14 19.84 7.33
C ASP A 35 -17.55 19.59 5.86
N ALA A 36 -17.50 20.60 4.97
CA ALA A 36 -17.73 20.40 3.54
C ALA A 36 -16.57 19.67 2.82
N GLY A 37 -15.39 19.57 3.44
CA GLY A 37 -14.18 18.93 2.93
C GLY A 37 -14.13 17.42 3.20
N HIS A 38 -15.25 16.71 3.01
CA HIS A 38 -15.34 15.26 3.26
C HIS A 38 -14.30 14.44 2.49
N GLU A 39 -13.92 14.86 1.29
CA GLU A 39 -12.95 14.10 0.47
C GLU A 39 -11.55 14.11 1.07
N LEU A 40 -11.06 15.28 1.50
CA LEU A 40 -9.72 15.41 2.08
C LEU A 40 -9.62 14.70 3.43
N SER A 41 -10.65 14.85 4.28
CA SER A 41 -10.73 14.18 5.57
C SER A 41 -10.83 12.66 5.42
N TYR A 42 -11.63 12.17 4.46
CA TYR A 42 -11.72 10.75 4.14
C TYR A 42 -10.37 10.19 3.68
N LYS A 43 -9.72 10.83 2.70
CA LYS A 43 -8.40 10.39 2.21
C LYS A 43 -7.37 10.35 3.34
N LEU A 44 -7.32 11.38 4.19
CA LEU A 44 -6.45 11.41 5.36
C LEU A 44 -6.77 10.29 6.34
N SER A 45 -8.03 10.09 6.71
CA SER A 45 -8.43 9.01 7.62
C SER A 45 -8.13 7.62 7.07
N SER A 46 -8.13 7.48 5.74
CA SER A 46 -7.73 6.24 5.11
C SER A 46 -6.22 6.07 5.23
N CYS A 47 -5.42 7.00 4.70
CA CYS A 47 -3.97 6.83 4.56
C CYS A 47 -3.20 6.98 5.86
N VAL A 48 -3.67 7.83 6.78
CA VAL A 48 -3.01 8.18 8.04
C VAL A 48 -4.07 8.32 9.14
N PRO A 49 -4.67 7.21 9.62
CA PRO A 49 -5.78 7.25 10.59
C PRO A 49 -5.40 7.89 11.92
N GLU A 50 -4.11 7.94 12.26
CA GLU A 50 -3.58 8.59 13.46
C GLU A 50 -3.64 10.13 13.37
N LEU A 51 -3.73 10.68 12.16
CA LEU A 51 -3.79 12.13 11.95
C LEU A 51 -5.24 12.62 12.04
N ASN A 52 -5.64 13.06 13.24
CA ASN A 52 -6.97 13.61 13.45
C ASN A 52 -7.02 15.13 13.20
N LEU A 53 -7.85 15.53 12.22
CA LEU A 53 -8.07 16.92 11.83
C LEU A 53 -9.18 17.61 12.66
N SER A 54 -10.10 16.83 13.26
CA SER A 54 -11.21 17.36 14.06
C SER A 54 -10.77 18.00 15.38
N VAL A 55 -9.52 17.77 15.80
CA VAL A 55 -8.94 18.35 17.02
C VAL A 55 -8.80 19.88 16.91
N ALA A 56 -8.68 20.43 15.70
CA ALA A 56 -8.57 21.86 15.46
C ALA A 56 -9.69 22.35 14.54
N ARG A 57 -10.44 23.36 14.99
CA ARG A 57 -11.59 23.93 14.26
C ARG A 57 -11.23 24.53 12.90
N ASP A 58 -9.99 24.99 12.73
CA ASP A 58 -9.49 25.60 11.51
C ASP A 58 -8.23 24.88 11.02
N ALA A 59 -8.24 23.53 11.05
CA ALA A 59 -7.14 22.74 10.55
C ALA A 59 -6.92 23.03 9.06
N VAL A 60 -5.67 23.35 8.71
CA VAL A 60 -5.26 23.61 7.34
C VAL A 60 -4.20 22.63 6.91
N VAL A 61 -4.24 22.22 5.64
CA VAL A 61 -3.24 21.36 5.02
C VAL A 61 -2.64 22.10 3.84
N CYS A 62 -1.32 22.18 3.74
CA CYS A 62 -0.69 22.84 2.60
C CYS A 62 -0.89 22.02 1.31
N VAL A 63 -0.87 22.68 0.16
CA VAL A 63 -1.07 22.05 -1.15
C VAL A 63 -0.09 20.91 -1.41
N GLU A 64 1.17 21.04 -0.98
CA GLU A 64 2.18 19.97 -1.10
C GLU A 64 1.73 18.70 -0.36
N CYS A 65 1.27 18.83 0.88
CA CYS A 65 0.77 17.70 1.67
C CYS A 65 -0.51 17.11 1.08
N THR A 66 -1.41 17.94 0.56
CA THR A 66 -2.61 17.46 -0.15
C THR A 66 -2.24 16.68 -1.42
N SER A 67 -1.26 17.14 -2.19
CA SER A 67 -0.80 16.44 -3.41
C SER A 67 -0.12 15.11 -3.09
N MET A 68 0.71 15.07 -2.04
CA MET A 68 1.31 13.82 -1.57
C MET A 68 0.26 12.83 -1.08
N LEU A 69 -0.75 13.32 -0.36
CA LEU A 69 -1.87 12.50 0.08
C LEU A 69 -2.64 11.91 -1.10
N GLU A 70 -2.91 12.69 -2.14
CA GLU A 70 -3.60 12.20 -3.35
C GLU A 70 -2.82 11.05 -3.99
N SER A 71 -1.50 11.20 -4.05
CA SER A 71 -0.60 10.18 -4.59
C SER A 71 -0.61 8.92 -3.71
N ALA A 72 -0.55 9.08 -2.38
CA ALA A 72 -0.62 7.98 -1.43
C ALA A 72 -1.96 7.25 -1.48
N TYR A 73 -3.07 7.98 -1.61
CA TYR A 73 -4.41 7.42 -1.74
C TYR A 73 -4.56 6.63 -3.04
N THR A 74 -4.10 7.18 -4.16
CA THR A 74 -4.08 6.49 -5.45
C THR A 74 -3.26 5.20 -5.38
N PHE A 75 -2.07 5.27 -4.78
CA PHE A 75 -1.21 4.10 -4.57
C PHE A 75 -1.92 3.02 -3.75
N ARG A 76 -2.57 3.41 -2.64
CA ARG A 76 -3.37 2.48 -1.83
C ARG A 76 -4.47 1.80 -2.65
N LEU A 77 -5.22 2.54 -3.47
CA LEU A 77 -6.28 1.94 -4.30
C LEU A 77 -5.71 0.91 -5.28
N MET A 78 -4.54 1.18 -5.87
CA MET A 78 -3.85 0.21 -6.72
C MET A 78 -3.43 -1.05 -5.94
N CYS A 79 -2.96 -0.89 -4.69
CA CYS A 79 -2.63 -2.04 -3.84
C CYS A 79 -3.88 -2.89 -3.54
N LEU A 80 -5.01 -2.26 -3.20
CA LEU A 80 -6.26 -2.97 -2.90
C LEU A 80 -6.80 -3.72 -4.12
N ASP A 81 -6.77 -3.11 -5.31
CA ASP A 81 -7.14 -3.79 -6.56
C ASP A 81 -6.23 -4.99 -6.83
N THR A 82 -4.93 -4.81 -6.64
CA THR A 82 -3.94 -5.87 -6.84
C THR A 82 -4.15 -7.03 -5.87
N GLU A 83 -4.40 -6.73 -4.59
CA GLU A 83 -4.70 -7.72 -3.55
C GLU A 83 -5.96 -8.52 -3.90
N GLU A 84 -7.03 -7.84 -4.33
CA GLU A 84 -8.27 -8.53 -4.71
C GLU A 84 -8.04 -9.44 -5.92
N ARG A 85 -7.27 -9.00 -6.91
CA ARG A 85 -6.91 -9.83 -8.06
C ARG A 85 -6.14 -11.06 -7.64
N ILE A 86 -5.10 -10.91 -6.79
CA ILE A 86 -4.32 -12.03 -6.26
C ILE A 86 -5.25 -13.01 -5.53
N ARG A 87 -6.13 -12.50 -4.65
CA ARG A 87 -7.11 -13.30 -3.90
C ARG A 87 -8.01 -14.10 -4.84
N MET A 88 -8.53 -13.49 -5.90
CA MET A 88 -9.34 -14.17 -6.90
C MET A 88 -8.57 -15.28 -7.62
N PHE A 89 -7.31 -15.07 -7.97
CA PHE A 89 -6.47 -16.11 -8.58
C PHE A 89 -6.22 -17.27 -7.62
N THR A 90 -5.87 -17.00 -6.36
CA THR A 90 -5.60 -18.05 -5.36
C THR A 90 -6.86 -18.84 -5.00
N CYS A 91 -8.01 -18.19 -4.87
CA CYS A 91 -9.27 -18.90 -4.64
C CYS A 91 -9.67 -19.76 -5.86
N ARG A 92 -9.45 -19.28 -7.09
CA ARG A 92 -9.71 -20.07 -8.31
C ARG A 92 -8.75 -21.25 -8.45
N SER A 93 -7.47 -21.09 -8.16
CA SER A 93 -6.48 -22.17 -8.26
C SER A 93 -6.72 -23.26 -7.22
N GLN A 94 -7.18 -22.92 -6.02
CA GLN A 94 -7.66 -23.89 -5.04
C GLN A 94 -8.87 -24.72 -5.52
N MET A 95 -9.63 -24.24 -6.51
CA MET A 95 -10.74 -25.03 -7.09
C MET A 95 -10.33 -25.85 -8.33
N GLN A 96 -9.18 -25.56 -8.95
CA GLN A 96 -8.78 -26.17 -10.23
C GLN A 96 -7.56 -27.11 -10.14
N ASN A 97 -6.76 -27.04 -9.07
CA ASN A 97 -5.52 -27.82 -8.91
C ASN A 97 -5.42 -28.54 -7.55
N CYS A 98 -6.55 -28.96 -6.98
CA CYS A 98 -6.51 -29.91 -5.86
C CYS A 98 -6.18 -31.30 -6.38
N VAL A 99 -4.91 -31.71 -6.24
CA VAL A 99 -4.55 -33.14 -6.30
C VAL A 99 -4.73 -33.69 -4.90
N GLU A 100 -5.78 -34.48 -4.66
CA GLU A 100 -5.88 -35.23 -3.40
C GLU A 100 -4.74 -36.24 -3.35
N LEU A 101 -3.86 -36.14 -2.35
CA LEU A 101 -2.73 -37.07 -2.19
C LEU A 101 -3.18 -38.54 -2.07
N GLY A 102 -4.43 -38.80 -1.67
CA GLY A 102 -5.02 -40.15 -1.64
C GLY A 102 -5.14 -40.80 -3.03
N ASP A 103 -5.35 -40.01 -4.08
CA ASP A 103 -5.47 -40.50 -5.45
C ASP A 103 -4.10 -40.85 -6.05
N VAL A 104 -3.05 -40.12 -5.67
CA VAL A 104 -1.67 -40.36 -6.14
C VAL A 104 -1.09 -41.64 -5.53
N VAL A 105 -1.35 -41.91 -4.26
CA VAL A 105 -0.84 -43.11 -3.56
C VAL A 105 -1.51 -44.40 -4.05
N SER A 106 -2.69 -44.30 -4.67
CA SER A 106 -3.44 -45.46 -5.16
C SER A 106 -2.96 -45.96 -6.54
N VAL A 107 -2.28 -45.12 -7.31
CA VAL A 107 -1.75 -45.46 -8.65
C VAL A 107 -0.50 -46.34 -8.57
N GLU A 108 0.37 -46.12 -7.57
CA GLU A 108 1.63 -46.87 -7.41
C GLU A 108 1.42 -48.38 -7.12
N ARG A 109 0.23 -48.77 -6.63
CA ARG A 109 -0.07 -50.16 -6.25
C ARG A 109 -0.66 -51.03 -7.37
N ARG A 110 -0.88 -50.49 -8.57
CA ARG A 110 -1.41 -51.24 -9.72
C ARG A 110 -0.55 -51.04 -10.96
N GLY A 111 0.63 -51.66 -11.07
CA GLY A 111 1.22 -51.78 -12.41
C GLY A 111 2.64 -52.29 -12.62
N VAL A 112 3.55 -52.33 -11.64
CA VAL A 112 4.91 -52.84 -11.92
C VAL A 112 4.93 -54.36 -11.81
N LYS A 113 4.69 -55.05 -12.94
CA LYS A 113 5.05 -56.46 -13.09
C LYS A 113 6.57 -56.57 -12.92
N LYS A 114 6.99 -57.42 -11.98
CA LYS A 114 8.40 -57.77 -11.74
C LYS A 114 8.89 -58.62 -12.92
N GLU A 115 9.87 -58.13 -13.67
CA GLU A 115 10.81 -59.01 -14.38
C GLU A 115 12.17 -58.94 -13.69
N VAL A 116 12.64 -60.12 -13.32
CA VAL A 116 13.88 -60.39 -12.60
C VAL A 116 14.95 -60.55 -13.66
N ASP A 117 15.95 -59.66 -13.67
CA ASP A 117 17.20 -59.94 -14.37
C ASP A 117 18.39 -59.92 -13.41
N LYS A 118 19.18 -60.99 -13.56
CA LYS A 118 20.31 -61.42 -12.73
C LYS A 118 21.47 -60.42 -12.72
N PRO A 119 22.32 -60.45 -11.69
CA PRO A 119 23.49 -59.59 -11.61
C PRO A 119 24.55 -60.01 -12.63
N MET A 120 25.04 -59.06 -13.42
CA MET A 120 26.24 -59.23 -14.23
C MET A 120 27.42 -58.64 -13.45
N LEU A 121 28.21 -59.55 -12.87
CA LEU A 121 29.49 -59.28 -12.23
C LEU A 121 30.60 -59.06 -13.26
N ASP A 122 31.64 -58.41 -12.76
CA ASP A 122 33.01 -58.25 -13.29
C ASP A 122 33.20 -57.04 -14.24
N VAL A 123 34.22 -56.18 -14.08
CA VAL A 123 35.65 -56.52 -14.10
C VAL A 123 36.52 -55.32 -13.60
N PHE A 124 37.30 -55.58 -12.53
CA PHE A 124 38.67 -55.16 -12.19
C PHE A 124 39.05 -53.70 -11.80
N LYS A 125 39.53 -53.59 -10.55
CA LYS A 125 40.93 -53.15 -10.26
C LYS A 125 41.42 -53.76 -8.93
N THR A 126 42.24 -54.80 -9.04
CA THR A 126 43.41 -55.05 -8.19
C THR A 126 44.44 -53.94 -8.50
N GLU A 127 45.37 -53.51 -7.64
CA GLU A 127 46.32 -54.21 -6.77
C GLU A 127 46.82 -53.25 -5.66
N GLU A 128 47.14 -53.88 -4.52
CA GLU A 128 48.14 -53.58 -3.46
C GLU A 128 48.26 -52.21 -2.77
#